data_AF-A0A846EYI8-F1
#
_entry.id   AF-A0A846EYI8-F1
#
_cell.length_a   1.000
_cell.length_b   1.000
_cell.length_c   1.000
_cell.angle_alpha   90.00
_cell.angle_beta   90.00
_cell.angle_gamma   90.00
#
_symmetry.space_group_name_H-M   'P 1'
#
loop_
_entity.id
_entity.type
_entity.pdbx_description
1 polymer ?
#
loop_
_entity_poly.entity_id
_entity_poly.type
_entity_poly.pdbx_seq_one_letter_code
_entity_poly.pdbx_strand_id
1 'polypeptide(L)'
;MDTKKLVLGGVSLVLGSAIVATAASVELSVEQEQVICKLKETVEQQERAGKKLVFWPLIGKVKERVEVPFTAKLSSNTSYSILGVCDDNCNDLNLTLKNQKGEKIANDKKQDGIPVISFTPTENSNYRITARPDKCSTEKCEFGMVLFVPKSVDLDVASELPDELYLFKLCQE
;
A
#
# COMPACT_ATOMS: atom_id res chain seq x y z
N MET A 1 -9.75 84.06 13.65
CA MET A 1 -10.85 83.11 13.46
C MET A 1 -10.35 81.72 13.81
N ASP A 2 -10.95 81.20 14.87
CA ASP A 2 -11.00 79.85 15.41
C ASP A 2 -9.92 78.81 15.09
N THR A 3 -9.17 78.48 16.14
CA THR A 3 -8.60 77.16 16.41
C THR A 3 -9.69 76.12 16.63
N LYS A 4 -9.62 74.99 15.90
CA LYS A 4 -10.03 73.68 16.42
C LYS A 4 -8.99 72.63 16.07
N LYS A 5 -8.33 72.11 17.10
CA LYS A 5 -7.55 70.86 17.07
C LYS A 5 -8.52 69.69 16.89
N LEU A 6 -8.13 68.69 16.09
CA LEU A 6 -8.66 67.34 16.23
C LEU A 6 -7.49 66.36 16.10
N VAL A 7 -7.16 65.77 17.24
CA VAL A 7 -6.23 64.64 17.39
C VAL A 7 -6.98 63.39 16.95
N LEU A 8 -6.46 62.64 15.99
CA LEU A 8 -6.83 61.23 15.82
C LEU A 8 -5.56 60.44 15.55
N GLY A 9 -5.27 59.51 16.45
CA GLY A 9 -4.06 58.71 16.50
C GLY A 9 -3.84 57.92 15.21
N GLY A 10 -2.55 57.76 14.87
CA GLY A 10 -2.12 56.83 13.84
C GLY A 10 -2.47 55.41 14.26
N VAL A 11 -3.62 54.92 13.79
CA VAL A 11 -3.89 53.49 13.68
C VAL A 11 -3.01 53.02 12.53
N SER A 12 -1.87 52.38 12.86
CA SER A 12 -1.15 51.56 11.88
C SER A 12 -2.12 50.48 11.39
N LEU A 13 -2.55 50.61 10.14
CA LEU A 13 -3.18 49.53 9.38
C LEU A 13 -2.12 48.43 9.22
N VAL A 14 -2.10 47.48 10.14
CA VAL A 14 -1.50 46.17 9.86
C VAL A 14 -2.44 45.52 8.85
N LEU A 15 -2.06 45.58 7.57
CA LEU A 15 -2.63 44.74 6.53
C LEU A 15 -2.38 43.29 6.96
N GLY A 16 -3.35 42.71 7.65
CA GLY A 16 -3.36 41.31 8.00
C GLY A 16 -3.48 40.50 6.72
N SER A 17 -2.34 40.10 6.15
CA SER A 17 -2.29 39.08 5.12
C SER A 17 -2.78 37.77 5.77
N ALA A 18 -4.06 37.47 5.61
CA ALA A 18 -4.56 36.14 5.93
C ALA A 18 -3.91 35.16 4.95
N ILE A 19 -2.85 34.50 5.39
CA ILE A 19 -2.32 33.32 4.69
C ILE A 19 -3.40 32.26 4.85
N VAL A 20 -4.26 32.11 3.86
CA VAL A 20 -5.18 30.98 3.79
C VAL A 20 -4.33 29.75 3.51
N ALA A 21 -4.00 28.99 4.55
CA ALA A 21 -3.41 27.67 4.37
C ALA A 21 -4.46 26.78 3.70
N THR A 22 -4.35 26.56 2.39
CA THR A 22 -5.11 25.52 1.71
C THR A 22 -4.60 24.18 2.24
N ALA A 23 -5.36 23.55 3.12
CA ALA A 23 -5.18 22.13 3.40
C ALA A 23 -5.45 21.39 2.09
N ALA A 24 -4.40 20.89 1.44
CA ALA A 24 -4.59 19.99 0.30
C ALA A 24 -5.17 18.70 0.87
N SER A 25 -6.47 18.47 0.65
CA SER A 25 -7.05 17.15 0.81
C SER A 25 -6.41 16.25 -0.24
N VAL A 26 -5.59 15.29 0.19
CA VAL A 26 -5.10 14.23 -0.70
C VAL A 26 -6.30 13.35 -0.99
N GLU A 27 -7.01 13.64 -2.08
CA GLU A 27 -8.07 12.77 -2.58
C GLU A 27 -7.41 11.55 -3.23
N LEU A 28 -7.90 10.37 -2.84
CA LEU A 28 -7.43 9.10 -3.37
C LEU A 28 -7.76 9.03 -4.86
N SER A 29 -6.85 8.55 -5.71
CA SER A 29 -7.19 8.34 -7.12
C SER A 29 -8.11 7.13 -7.28
N VAL A 30 -8.89 7.09 -8.37
CA VAL A 30 -9.77 5.96 -8.68
C VAL A 30 -8.99 4.64 -8.72
N GLU A 31 -7.79 4.64 -9.30
CA GLU A 31 -6.93 3.46 -9.39
C GLU A 31 -6.46 2.98 -8.01
N GLN A 32 -6.15 3.92 -7.11
CA GLN A 32 -5.76 3.59 -5.74
C GLN A 32 -6.93 3.00 -4.95
N GLU A 33 -8.13 3.57 -5.10
CA GLU A 33 -9.36 3.04 -4.51
C GLU A 33 -9.62 1.60 -4.97
N GLN A 34 -9.54 1.34 -6.28
CA GLN A 34 -9.69 -0.01 -6.84
C GLN A 34 -8.71 -1.01 -6.20
N VAL A 35 -7.44 -0.63 -6.06
CA VAL A 35 -6.43 -1.48 -5.40
C VAL A 35 -6.79 -1.74 -3.94
N ILE A 36 -7.19 -0.71 -3.20
CA ILE A 36 -7.54 -0.82 -1.78
C ILE A 36 -8.73 -1.77 -1.60
N CYS A 37 -9.73 -1.71 -2.47
CA CYS A 37 -10.93 -2.55 -2.35
C CYS A 37 -10.67 -4.00 -2.76
N LYS A 38 -9.89 -4.23 -3.83
CA LYS A 38 -9.42 -5.58 -4.16
C LYS A 38 -8.56 -6.18 -3.04
N LEU A 39 -7.76 -5.35 -2.35
CA LEU A 39 -7.00 -5.80 -1.17
C LEU A 39 -7.91 -6.15 0.00
N LYS A 40 -8.93 -5.33 0.29
CA LYS A 40 -9.91 -5.61 1.35
C LYS A 40 -10.57 -6.97 1.13
N GLU A 41 -11.09 -7.22 -0.07
CA GLU A 41 -11.70 -8.51 -0.44
C GLU A 41 -10.72 -9.68 -0.25
N THR A 42 -9.47 -9.50 -0.68
CA THR A 42 -8.41 -10.50 -0.52
C THR A 42 -8.13 -10.80 0.96
N VAL A 43 -8.05 -9.76 1.80
CA VAL A 43 -7.82 -9.91 3.24
C VAL A 43 -8.98 -10.65 3.88
N GLU A 44 -10.21 -10.23 3.64
CA GLU A 44 -11.40 -10.89 4.19
C GLU A 44 -11.47 -12.37 3.77
N GLN A 45 -11.16 -12.68 2.51
CA GLN A 45 -11.12 -14.04 2.01
C GLN A 45 -10.06 -14.89 2.74
N GLN A 46 -8.85 -14.37 2.93
CA GLN A 46 -7.79 -15.09 3.65
C GLN A 46 -8.10 -15.23 5.15
N GLU A 47 -8.76 -14.25 5.76
CA GLU A 47 -9.19 -14.31 7.16
C GLU A 47 -10.25 -15.38 7.41
N ARG A 48 -11.22 -15.51 6.49
CA ARG A 48 -12.20 -16.61 6.47
C ARG A 48 -11.50 -17.96 6.28
N ALA A 49 -10.39 -17.99 5.54
CA ALA A 49 -9.53 -19.17 5.38
C ALA A 49 -8.57 -19.42 6.57
N GLY A 50 -8.73 -18.72 7.70
CA GLY A 50 -7.96 -18.97 8.92
C GLY A 50 -6.55 -18.37 8.92
N LYS A 51 -6.27 -17.39 8.05
CA LYS A 51 -5.01 -16.66 8.01
C LYS A 51 -5.14 -15.26 8.61
N LYS A 52 -4.03 -14.65 9.00
CA LYS A 52 -3.96 -13.25 9.45
C LYS A 52 -2.90 -12.49 8.66
N LEU A 53 -3.15 -11.21 8.45
CA LEU A 53 -2.17 -10.29 7.88
C LEU A 53 -0.98 -10.14 8.84
N VAL A 54 0.24 -10.04 8.31
CA VAL A 54 1.46 -9.89 9.13
C VAL A 54 2.25 -8.63 8.83
N PHE A 55 1.90 -7.88 7.79
CA PHE A 55 2.47 -6.57 7.46
C PHE A 55 1.40 -5.63 6.97
N TRP A 56 1.59 -4.32 7.17
CA TRP A 56 0.73 -3.31 6.54
C TRP A 56 0.64 -3.54 5.02
N PRO A 57 -0.55 -3.43 4.41
CA PRO A 57 -0.68 -3.56 2.97
C PRO A 57 0.25 -2.58 2.26
N LEU A 58 1.01 -3.10 1.30
CA LEU A 58 1.93 -2.31 0.50
C LEU A 58 1.18 -1.84 -0.73
N ILE A 59 1.14 -0.53 -0.97
CA ILE A 59 0.51 0.07 -2.14
C ILE A 59 1.53 0.94 -2.86
N GLY A 60 1.53 0.90 -4.19
CA GLY A 60 2.39 1.77 -4.98
C GLY A 60 2.10 1.76 -6.47
N LYS A 61 2.86 2.58 -7.19
CA LYS A 61 2.80 2.72 -8.65
C LYS A 61 3.93 1.95 -9.33
N VAL A 62 3.65 1.34 -10.47
CA VAL A 62 4.62 0.58 -11.26
C VAL A 62 4.41 0.78 -12.76
N LYS A 63 5.50 0.89 -13.51
CA LYS A 63 5.48 0.96 -14.98
C LYS A 63 5.35 -0.44 -15.57
N GLU A 64 4.76 -0.54 -16.77
CA GLU A 64 4.73 -1.78 -17.55
C GLU A 64 6.12 -2.45 -17.60
N ARG A 65 6.16 -3.75 -17.32
CA ARG A 65 7.36 -4.62 -17.33
C ARG A 65 8.50 -4.20 -16.39
N VAL A 66 8.28 -3.25 -15.48
CA VAL A 66 9.26 -2.87 -14.46
C VAL A 66 8.99 -3.63 -13.16
N GLU A 67 10.03 -4.21 -12.55
CA GLU A 67 9.94 -4.79 -11.21
C GLU A 67 10.04 -3.69 -10.14
N VAL A 68 9.07 -3.65 -9.21
CA VAL A 68 9.19 -2.87 -7.97
C VAL A 68 9.47 -3.82 -6.81
N PRO A 69 10.64 -3.73 -6.16
CA PRO A 69 11.02 -4.63 -5.08
C PRO A 69 10.52 -4.18 -3.71
N PHE A 70 10.15 -5.15 -2.89
CA PHE A 70 9.87 -5.03 -1.46
C PHE A 70 10.68 -6.08 -0.71
N THR A 71 11.23 -5.71 0.44
CA THR A 71 12.02 -6.63 1.26
C THR A 71 11.24 -6.95 2.53
N ALA A 72 11.08 -8.24 2.82
CA ALA A 72 10.46 -8.73 4.04
C ALA A 72 11.39 -9.73 4.74
N LYS A 73 11.49 -9.64 6.06
CA LYS A 73 12.16 -10.66 6.88
C LYS A 73 11.16 -11.78 7.15
N LEU A 74 11.46 -12.99 6.70
CA LEU A 74 10.61 -14.16 6.88
C LEU A 74 11.26 -15.14 7.84
N SER A 75 10.51 -15.58 8.85
CA SER A 75 10.93 -16.60 9.80
C SER A 75 10.87 -18.00 9.21
N SER A 76 11.83 -18.85 9.58
CA SER A 76 11.89 -20.26 9.18
C SER A 76 10.66 -21.03 9.63
N ASN A 77 10.33 -22.08 8.87
CA ASN A 77 9.23 -23.02 9.15
C ASN A 77 7.85 -22.37 9.27
N THR A 78 7.70 -21.10 8.89
CA THR A 78 6.41 -20.41 8.83
C THR A 78 5.90 -20.42 7.40
N SER A 79 4.65 -20.86 7.21
CA SER A 79 4.01 -20.82 5.90
C SER A 79 3.47 -19.42 5.61
N TYR A 80 4.03 -18.77 4.60
CA TYR A 80 3.59 -17.46 4.12
C TYR A 80 2.73 -17.60 2.87
N SER A 81 1.72 -16.75 2.76
CA SER A 81 0.99 -16.49 1.52
C SER A 81 1.13 -15.01 1.16
N ILE A 82 1.72 -14.74 0.00
CA ILE A 82 1.93 -13.41 -0.56
C ILE A 82 0.94 -13.26 -1.70
N LEU A 83 0.09 -12.24 -1.65
CA LEU A 83 -0.92 -11.96 -2.67
C LEU A 83 -0.74 -10.54 -3.19
N GLY A 84 -0.94 -10.35 -4.50
CA GLY A 84 -0.86 -9.05 -5.14
C GLY A 84 -2.12 -8.75 -5.93
N VAL A 85 -2.56 -7.49 -5.95
CA VAL A 85 -3.67 -7.00 -6.78
C VAL A 85 -3.22 -5.77 -7.55
N CYS A 86 -3.90 -5.41 -8.61
CA CYS A 86 -3.69 -4.15 -9.31
C CYS A 86 -5.01 -3.50 -9.75
N ASP A 87 -4.92 -2.23 -10.13
CA ASP A 87 -6.04 -1.46 -10.69
C ASP A 87 -6.59 -2.07 -11.99
N ASP A 88 -7.65 -1.48 -12.55
CA ASP A 88 -8.26 -1.97 -13.80
C ASP A 88 -7.46 -1.62 -15.06
N ASN A 89 -6.43 -0.76 -14.92
CA ASN A 89 -5.50 -0.43 -16.01
C ASN A 89 -4.41 -1.49 -16.19
N CYS A 90 -4.21 -2.30 -15.17
CA CYS A 90 -3.24 -3.38 -15.12
C CYS A 90 -3.80 -4.68 -15.71
N ASN A 91 -2.99 -5.30 -16.57
CA ASN A 91 -3.23 -6.67 -17.01
C ASN A 91 -2.02 -7.53 -16.62
N ASP A 92 -2.30 -8.69 -16.01
CA ASP A 92 -1.32 -9.72 -15.67
C ASP A 92 -0.21 -9.22 -14.72
N LEU A 93 -0.60 -8.95 -13.46
CA LEU A 93 0.36 -8.66 -12.40
C LEU A 93 1.11 -9.93 -12.01
N ASN A 94 2.43 -9.91 -12.17
CA ASN A 94 3.29 -11.00 -11.77
C ASN A 94 3.95 -10.70 -10.42
N LEU A 95 4.02 -11.71 -9.55
CA LEU A 95 4.84 -11.68 -8.34
C LEU A 95 6.04 -12.61 -8.48
N THR A 96 7.20 -12.17 -8.02
CA THR A 96 8.40 -13.01 -7.88
C THR A 96 8.96 -12.91 -6.47
N LEU A 97 9.35 -14.04 -5.88
CA LEU A 97 10.11 -14.13 -4.64
C LEU A 97 11.56 -14.50 -4.96
N LYS A 98 12.51 -13.73 -4.44
CA LYS A 98 13.95 -13.94 -4.57
C LYS A 98 14.60 -13.99 -3.19
N ASN A 99 15.63 -14.81 -3.02
CA ASN A 99 16.43 -14.81 -1.80
C ASN A 99 17.45 -13.66 -1.80
N GLN A 100 18.26 -13.55 -0.74
CA GLN A 100 19.29 -12.51 -0.59
C GLN A 100 20.37 -12.53 -1.68
N LYS A 101 20.61 -13.69 -2.30
CA LYS A 101 21.56 -13.86 -3.41
C LYS A 101 20.98 -13.42 -4.76
N GLY A 102 19.70 -13.03 -4.78
CA GLY A 102 18.98 -12.67 -6.00
C GLY A 102 18.42 -13.87 -6.76
N GLU A 103 18.58 -15.08 -6.23
CA GLU A 103 18.05 -16.30 -6.86
C GLU A 103 16.53 -16.33 -6.72
N LYS A 104 15.85 -16.63 -7.83
CA LYS A 104 14.40 -16.76 -7.87
C LYS A 104 13.96 -18.05 -7.18
N ILE A 105 13.19 -17.90 -6.11
CA ILE A 105 12.68 -18.99 -5.28
C ILE A 105 11.30 -19.44 -5.74
N ALA A 106 10.40 -18.47 -5.99
CA ALA A 106 9.04 -18.73 -6.42
C ALA A 106 8.53 -17.59 -7.29
N ASN A 107 7.48 -17.85 -8.06
CA ASN A 107 6.82 -16.83 -8.88
C ASN A 107 5.45 -17.31 -9.32
N ASP A 108 4.50 -16.38 -9.38
CA ASP A 108 3.22 -16.60 -10.06
C ASP A 108 3.18 -15.82 -11.39
N LYS A 109 2.77 -16.49 -12.47
CA LYS A 109 2.57 -15.91 -13.82
C LYS A 109 1.15 -16.18 -14.34
N LYS A 110 0.21 -16.54 -13.48
CA LYS A 110 -1.14 -16.84 -13.94
C LYS A 110 -1.77 -15.56 -14.48
N GLN A 111 -2.15 -15.61 -15.75
CA GLN A 111 -2.80 -14.52 -16.48
C GLN A 111 -4.19 -14.18 -15.92
N ASP A 112 -4.87 -15.16 -15.35
CA ASP A 112 -6.23 -15.04 -14.84
C ASP A 112 -6.25 -15.18 -13.32
N GLY A 113 -6.38 -14.04 -12.64
CA GLY A 113 -6.62 -13.98 -11.20
C GLY A 113 -5.58 -13.17 -10.41
N ILE A 114 -5.73 -13.23 -9.09
CA ILE A 114 -4.83 -12.59 -8.13
C ILE A 114 -3.54 -13.43 -8.06
N PRO A 115 -2.34 -12.89 -8.37
CA PRO A 115 -1.10 -13.63 -8.20
C PRO A 115 -0.87 -14.02 -6.74
N VAL A 116 -0.54 -15.29 -6.51
CA VAL A 116 -0.29 -15.85 -5.18
C VAL A 116 1.03 -16.62 -5.13
N ILE A 117 1.89 -16.26 -4.18
CA ILE A 117 3.07 -17.07 -3.81
C ILE A 117 2.82 -17.69 -2.44
N SER A 118 2.89 -19.03 -2.37
CA SER A 118 2.97 -19.78 -1.11
C SER A 118 4.42 -20.20 -0.87
N PHE A 119 4.97 -19.89 0.29
CA PHE A 119 6.38 -20.15 0.58
C PHE A 119 6.62 -20.42 2.07
N THR A 120 7.44 -21.42 2.37
CA THR A 120 7.91 -21.72 3.72
C THR A 120 9.45 -21.64 3.74
N PRO A 121 10.04 -20.60 4.35
CA PRO A 121 11.49 -20.47 4.46
C PRO A 121 12.09 -21.60 5.30
N THR A 122 13.30 -22.07 4.93
CA THR A 122 14.07 -23.01 5.75
C THR A 122 14.92 -22.31 6.82
N GLU A 123 15.15 -21.01 6.67
CA GLU A 123 15.98 -20.19 7.55
C GLU A 123 15.37 -18.79 7.73
N ASN A 124 15.70 -18.14 8.85
CA ASN A 124 15.31 -16.74 9.09
C ASN A 124 16.13 -15.84 8.17
N SER A 125 15.51 -15.20 7.18
CA SER A 125 16.24 -14.42 6.18
C SER A 125 15.41 -13.27 5.60
N ASN A 126 16.10 -12.36 4.91
CA ASN A 126 15.42 -11.34 4.11
C ASN A 126 15.13 -11.89 2.72
N TYR A 127 13.90 -11.73 2.28
CA TYR A 127 13.48 -12.10 0.94
C TYR A 127 13.02 -10.85 0.18
N ARG A 128 13.34 -10.82 -1.12
CA ARG A 128 12.90 -9.76 -2.02
C ARG A 128 11.70 -10.24 -2.81
N ILE A 129 10.59 -9.56 -2.64
CA ILE A 129 9.34 -9.79 -3.36
C ILE A 129 9.21 -8.69 -4.40
N THR A 130 8.89 -9.01 -5.64
CA THR A 130 8.73 -8.01 -6.70
C THR A 130 7.36 -8.10 -7.32
N ALA A 131 6.73 -6.95 -7.52
CA ALA A 131 5.56 -6.79 -8.36
C ALA A 131 5.99 -6.29 -9.75
N ARG A 132 5.44 -6.90 -10.81
CA ARG A 132 5.69 -6.51 -12.20
C ARG A 132 4.43 -6.73 -13.04
N PRO A 133 3.73 -5.68 -13.51
CA PRO A 133 2.66 -5.83 -14.48
C PRO A 133 3.23 -6.20 -15.85
N ASP A 134 2.58 -7.11 -16.57
CA ASP A 134 2.96 -7.40 -17.95
C ASP A 134 2.45 -6.34 -18.93
N LYS A 135 1.34 -5.67 -18.60
CA LYS A 135 0.81 -4.54 -19.37
C LYS A 135 0.10 -3.51 -18.49
N CYS A 136 0.29 -2.23 -18.81
CA CYS A 136 -0.49 -1.11 -18.28
C CYS A 136 -1.17 -0.36 -19.43
N SER A 137 -2.47 -0.06 -19.33
CA SER A 137 -3.18 0.78 -20.31
C SER A 137 -2.85 2.27 -20.17
N THR A 138 -2.27 2.67 -19.03
CA THR A 138 -1.79 4.02 -18.70
C THR A 138 -0.27 4.03 -18.50
N GLU A 139 0.35 5.19 -18.22
CA GLU A 139 1.80 5.27 -17.98
C GLU A 139 2.28 4.39 -16.81
N LYS A 140 1.44 4.25 -15.78
CA LYS A 140 1.70 3.47 -14.57
C LYS A 140 0.41 2.86 -14.05
N CYS A 141 0.49 1.61 -13.61
CA CYS A 141 -0.56 0.97 -12.84
C CYS A 141 -0.35 1.21 -11.34
N GLU A 142 -1.42 1.30 -10.59
CA GLU A 142 -1.43 1.09 -9.15
C GLU A 142 -1.47 -0.41 -8.83
N PHE A 143 -0.79 -0.81 -7.76
CA PHE A 143 -0.81 -2.17 -7.26
C PHE A 143 -0.79 -2.21 -5.74
N GLY A 144 -1.26 -3.33 -5.21
CA GLY A 144 -1.29 -3.66 -3.79
C GLY A 144 -0.64 -5.02 -3.53
N MET A 145 -0.02 -5.20 -2.36
CA MET A 145 0.52 -6.48 -1.94
C MET A 145 0.33 -6.70 -0.44
N VAL A 146 -0.04 -7.92 -0.08
CA VAL A 146 -0.34 -8.34 1.28
C VAL A 146 0.31 -9.67 1.59
N LEU A 147 0.74 -9.83 2.85
CA LEU A 147 1.39 -11.03 3.37
C LEU A 147 0.58 -11.60 4.52
N PHE A 148 0.38 -12.92 4.48
CA PHE A 148 -0.37 -13.66 5.48
C PHE A 148 0.39 -14.86 6.02
N VAL A 149 0.02 -15.26 7.23
CA VAL A 149 0.38 -16.54 7.86
C VAL A 149 -0.87 -17.18 8.49
N PRO A 150 -0.85 -18.48 8.85
CA PRO A 150 -1.94 -19.07 9.62
C PRO A 150 -2.17 -18.31 10.95
N LYS A 151 -3.43 -18.12 11.36
CA LYS A 151 -3.79 -17.41 12.61
C LYS A 151 -3.11 -17.98 13.85
N SER A 152 -2.82 -19.28 13.84
CA SER A 152 -2.15 -20.01 14.93
C SER A 152 -0.65 -19.72 15.08
N VAL A 153 -0.02 -19.04 14.12
CA VAL A 153 1.40 -18.70 14.18
C VAL A 153 1.56 -17.37 14.92
N ASP A 154 2.41 -17.34 15.94
CA ASP A 154 2.88 -16.10 16.56
C ASP A 154 4.22 -15.69 15.94
N LEU A 155 4.37 -14.40 15.61
CA LEU A 155 5.53 -13.90 14.89
C LEU A 155 6.04 -12.61 15.54
N ASP A 156 7.27 -12.66 16.06
CA ASP A 156 7.99 -11.50 16.58
C ASP A 156 8.30 -10.43 15.53
N VAL A 157 8.19 -10.77 14.24
CA VAL A 157 8.53 -9.91 13.10
C VAL A 157 7.31 -9.30 12.41
N ALA A 158 6.09 -9.59 12.90
CA ALA A 158 4.87 -9.05 12.33
C ALA A 158 4.67 -7.57 12.72
N SER A 159 3.96 -6.82 11.88
CA SER A 159 3.48 -5.49 12.24
C SER A 159 2.38 -5.58 13.29
N GLU A 160 2.37 -4.64 14.23
CA GLU A 160 1.20 -4.39 15.08
C GLU A 160 0.10 -3.77 14.22
N LEU A 161 -0.86 -4.61 13.80
CA LEU A 161 -1.97 -4.21 12.94
C LEU A 161 -3.25 -4.14 13.77
N PRO A 162 -4.07 -3.09 13.62
CA PRO A 162 -5.39 -3.07 14.23
C PRO A 162 -6.29 -4.15 13.59
N ASP A 163 -7.31 -4.58 14.32
CA ASP A 163 -8.31 -5.56 13.84
C ASP A 163 -8.99 -5.11 12.53
N GLU A 164 -9.10 -3.80 12.33
CA GLU A 164 -9.60 -3.20 11.10
C GLU A 164 -8.63 -2.13 10.60
N LEU A 165 -8.12 -2.30 9.37
CA LEU A 165 -7.27 -1.30 8.75
C LEU A 165 -8.12 -0.12 8.27
N TYR A 166 -7.83 1.08 8.78
CA TYR A 166 -8.53 2.32 8.39
C TYR A 166 -8.57 2.51 6.86
N LEU A 167 -7.51 2.10 6.17
CA LEU A 167 -7.42 2.08 4.72
C LEU A 167 -8.61 1.39 4.04
N PHE A 168 -9.13 0.29 4.61
CA PHE A 168 -10.23 -0.47 4.03
C PHE A 168 -11.61 0.18 4.25
N LYS A 169 -11.70 1.20 5.10
CA LYS A 169 -12.91 2.03 5.25
C LYS A 169 -13.13 2.96 4.06
N LEU A 170 -12.13 3.11 3.20
CA LEU A 170 -12.22 3.93 1.99
C LEU A 170 -13.06 3.26 0.88
N CYS A 171 -13.28 1.95 1.00
CA CYS A 171 -14.14 1.23 0.07
C CYS A 171 -15.60 1.46 0.41
N GLN A 172 -16.31 2.17 -0.47
CA GLN A 172 -17.76 2.27 -0.39
C GLN A 172 -18.38 0.88 -0.64
N GLU A 173 -19.40 0.52 0.15
CA GLU A 173 -20.15 -0.74 0.00
C GLU A 173 -21.00 -0.79 -1.27
#